data_AF-A0A829D222-F1
#
_entry.id   AF-A0A829D222-F1
#
_cell.length_a   1.000
_cell.length_b   1.000
_cell.length_c   1.000
_cell.angle_alpha   90.00
_cell.angle_beta   90.00
_cell.angle_gamma   90.00
#
_symmetry.space_group_name_H-M   'P 1'
#
loop_
_entity.id
_entity.type
_entity.pdbx_description
1 polymer ?
#
loop_
_entity_poly.entity_id
_entity_poly.type
_entity_poly.pdbx_seq_one_letter_code
_entity_poly.pdbx_strand_id
1 'polypeptide(L)'
;MKMNSFSASYKNLGRTVRTLHHLAHTFYRNIRPSLLNSMILKLAVPVVFGMLSQTVVWVTDTMMVGRLGKHSIASIGIGGIAHFTVLAFLMGFSMGIQVIVARRFGEKNDSEIGKIGVTALYLVIVFGSILSIGGATISEWLMNLLNKDEIVRRLSSEYLYFRFLGTIFSFYYLLQEPLPMD
;
A
#
# COMPACT_ATOMS: atom_id res chain seq x y z
N MET A 1 -53.81 10.69 21.15
CA MET A 1 -53.79 9.53 20.22
C MET A 1 -52.38 9.23 19.65
N LYS A 2 -51.31 9.22 20.48
CA LYS A 2 -49.90 9.02 20.03
C LYS A 2 -49.16 7.85 20.74
N MET A 3 -49.83 7.06 21.58
CA MET A 3 -49.19 6.03 22.40
C MET A 3 -49.06 4.65 21.70
N ASN A 4 -49.81 4.41 20.63
CA ASN A 4 -49.82 3.12 19.92
C ASN A 4 -48.67 2.95 18.90
N SER A 5 -48.06 4.04 18.42
CA SER A 5 -46.96 3.95 17.44
C SER A 5 -45.62 3.55 18.07
N PHE A 6 -45.43 3.84 19.37
CA PHE A 6 -44.19 3.51 20.09
C PHE A 6 -44.09 2.02 20.47
N SER A 7 -45.20 1.38 20.84
CA SER A 7 -45.19 -0.06 21.20
C SER A 7 -45.01 -0.97 19.98
N ALA A 8 -45.49 -0.54 18.80
CA ALA A 8 -45.27 -1.22 17.54
C ALA A 8 -43.79 -1.22 17.13
N SER A 9 -43.08 -0.11 17.37
CA SER A 9 -41.64 0.02 17.09
C SER A 9 -40.79 -0.94 17.95
N TYR A 10 -41.09 -1.05 19.25
CA TYR A 10 -40.42 -2.00 20.14
C TYR A 10 -40.64 -3.47 19.76
N LYS A 11 -41.85 -3.82 19.30
CA LYS A 11 -42.13 -5.18 18.79
C LYS A 11 -41.35 -5.52 17.52
N ASN A 12 -41.17 -4.55 16.63
CA ASN A 12 -40.39 -4.74 15.40
C ASN A 12 -38.90 -4.86 15.70
N LEU A 13 -38.37 -4.08 16.66
CA LEU A 13 -36.98 -4.15 17.08
C LEU A 13 -36.62 -5.56 17.60
N GLY A 14 -37.50 -6.19 18.39
CA GLY A 14 -37.32 -7.56 18.86
C GLY A 14 -37.32 -8.63 17.76
N ARG A 15 -38.10 -8.42 16.68
CA ARG A 15 -38.10 -9.31 15.51
C ARG A 15 -36.79 -9.20 14.73
N THR A 16 -36.28 -7.99 14.54
CA THR A 16 -35.02 -7.71 13.83
C THR A 16 -33.82 -8.30 14.57
N VAL A 17 -33.79 -8.19 15.90
CA VAL A 17 -32.72 -8.79 16.72
C VAL A 17 -32.74 -10.32 16.61
N ARG A 18 -33.93 -10.93 16.57
CA ARG A 18 -34.08 -12.38 16.46
C ARG A 18 -33.66 -12.93 15.09
N THR A 19 -33.98 -12.23 14.00
CA THR A 19 -33.54 -12.61 12.66
C THR A 19 -32.03 -12.43 12.48
N LEU A 20 -31.45 -11.36 13.02
CA LEU A 20 -30.00 -11.16 13.04
C LEU A 20 -29.27 -12.28 13.81
N HIS A 21 -29.78 -12.66 14.98
CA HIS A 21 -29.23 -13.76 15.76
C HIS A 21 -29.30 -15.10 15.00
N HIS A 22 -30.42 -15.38 14.32
CA HIS A 22 -30.58 -16.61 13.56
C HIS A 22 -29.68 -16.64 12.31
N LEU A 23 -29.49 -15.50 11.63
CA LEU A 23 -28.57 -15.37 10.50
C LEU A 23 -27.12 -15.57 10.94
N ALA A 24 -26.71 -14.95 12.05
CA ALA A 24 -25.37 -15.13 12.62
C ALA A 24 -25.09 -16.59 12.98
N HIS A 25 -26.05 -17.27 13.63
CA HIS A 25 -25.91 -18.68 13.99
C HIS A 25 -25.90 -19.62 12.77
N THR A 26 -26.65 -19.29 11.71
CA THR A 26 -26.67 -20.08 10.46
C THR A 26 -25.37 -19.90 9.68
N PHE A 27 -24.80 -18.70 9.67
CA PHE A 27 -23.51 -18.40 9.06
C PHE A 27 -22.36 -19.13 9.76
N TYR A 28 -22.32 -19.10 11.10
CA TYR A 28 -21.29 -19.77 11.89
C TYR A 28 -21.36 -21.31 11.75
N ARG A 29 -22.56 -21.88 11.63
CA ARG A 29 -22.76 -23.34 11.49
C ARG A 29 -22.35 -23.88 10.11
N ASN A 30 -22.31 -23.03 9.08
CA ASN A 30 -21.99 -23.44 7.71
C ASN A 30 -20.50 -23.31 7.34
N ILE A 31 -19.67 -22.70 8.18
CA ILE A 31 -18.21 -22.66 7.98
C ILE A 31 -17.64 -24.02 8.38
N ARG A 32 -17.40 -24.90 7.39
CA ARG A 32 -16.73 -26.18 7.61
C ARG A 32 -15.22 -25.96 7.78
N PRO A 33 -14.63 -26.26 8.95
CA PRO A 33 -13.22 -25.95 9.23
C PRO A 33 -12.22 -26.65 8.28
N SER A 34 -12.58 -27.79 7.69
CA SER A 34 -11.71 -28.53 6.76
C SER A 34 -11.60 -27.91 5.35
N LEU A 35 -12.64 -27.23 4.86
CA LEU A 35 -12.62 -26.52 3.56
C LEU A 35 -11.93 -25.16 3.66
N LEU A 36 -11.99 -24.54 4.85
CA LEU A 36 -11.35 -23.26 5.13
C LEU A 36 -9.82 -23.38 5.04
N ASN A 37 -9.24 -24.47 5.55
CA ASN A 37 -7.79 -24.67 5.54
C ASN A 37 -7.21 -24.82 4.13
N SER A 38 -7.88 -25.54 3.23
CA SER A 38 -7.38 -25.75 1.86
C SER A 38 -7.51 -24.49 1.00
N MET A 39 -8.59 -23.70 1.15
CA MET A 39 -8.75 -22.42 0.45
C MET A 39 -7.74 -21.37 0.92
N ILE A 40 -7.56 -21.23 2.24
CA ILE A 40 -6.57 -20.30 2.80
C ILE A 40 -5.17 -20.69 2.34
N LEU A 41 -4.79 -21.97 2.39
CA LEU A 41 -3.48 -22.42 1.93
C LEU A 41 -3.29 -22.18 0.43
N LYS A 42 -4.32 -22.39 -0.40
CA LYS A 42 -4.24 -22.17 -1.85
C LYS A 42 -4.00 -20.70 -2.22
N LEU A 43 -4.48 -19.76 -1.41
CA LEU A 43 -4.24 -18.32 -1.58
C LEU A 43 -2.93 -17.86 -0.89
N ALA A 44 -2.66 -18.34 0.31
CA ALA A 44 -1.51 -17.93 1.10
C ALA A 44 -0.19 -18.39 0.50
N VAL A 45 -0.12 -19.62 -0.03
CA VAL A 45 1.11 -20.17 -0.63
C VAL A 45 1.66 -19.27 -1.74
N PRO A 46 0.91 -18.91 -2.81
CA PRO A 46 1.43 -18.06 -3.87
C PRO A 46 1.82 -16.65 -3.38
N VAL A 47 1.06 -16.08 -2.42
CA VAL A 47 1.38 -14.76 -1.85
C VAL A 47 2.71 -14.81 -1.08
N VAL A 48 2.90 -15.81 -0.23
CA VAL A 48 4.16 -16.01 0.51
C VAL A 48 5.33 -16.21 -0.43
N PHE A 49 5.17 -17.01 -1.50
CA PHE A 49 6.21 -17.17 -2.51
C PHE A 49 6.52 -15.87 -3.25
N GLY A 50 5.50 -15.03 -3.53
CA GLY A 50 5.69 -13.69 -4.08
C GLY A 50 6.54 -12.80 -3.17
N MET A 51 6.21 -12.75 -1.88
CA MET A 51 6.95 -11.97 -0.88
C MET A 51 8.39 -12.47 -0.68
N LEU A 52 8.59 -13.79 -0.67
CA LEU A 52 9.92 -14.40 -0.59
C LEU A 52 10.75 -14.06 -1.83
N SER A 53 10.15 -14.15 -3.02
CA SER A 53 10.82 -13.79 -4.27
C SER A 53 11.25 -12.33 -4.27
N GLN A 54 10.37 -11.41 -3.84
CA GLN A 54 10.71 -10.00 -3.68
C GLN A 54 11.87 -9.79 -2.69
N THR A 55 11.86 -10.49 -1.56
CA THR A 55 12.95 -10.43 -0.56
C THR A 55 14.28 -10.91 -1.16
N VAL A 56 14.28 -11.99 -1.93
CA VAL A 56 15.48 -12.51 -2.61
C VAL A 56 16.02 -11.50 -3.60
N VAL A 57 15.17 -10.81 -4.36
CA VAL A 57 15.59 -9.74 -5.27
C VAL A 57 16.26 -8.61 -4.50
N TRP A 58 15.66 -8.13 -3.40
CA TRP A 58 16.23 -7.06 -2.57
C TRP A 58 17.62 -7.42 -2.00
N VAL A 59 17.78 -8.66 -1.53
CA VAL A 59 19.05 -9.17 -1.02
C VAL A 59 20.07 -9.28 -2.14
N THR A 60 19.68 -9.82 -3.28
CA THR A 60 20.57 -10.02 -4.44
C THR A 60 21.08 -8.69 -4.97
N ASP A 61 20.20 -7.69 -5.13
CA ASP A 61 20.57 -6.34 -5.55
C ASP A 61 21.61 -5.73 -4.62
N THR A 62 21.39 -5.85 -3.30
CA THR A 62 22.31 -5.37 -2.28
C THR A 62 23.65 -6.12 -2.33
N MET A 63 23.64 -7.44 -2.53
CA MET A 63 24.85 -8.24 -2.67
C MET A 63 25.65 -7.88 -3.93
N MET A 64 24.97 -7.61 -5.05
CA MET A 64 25.62 -7.19 -6.29
C MET A 64 26.35 -5.87 -6.12
N VAL A 65 25.70 -4.87 -5.53
CA VAL A 65 26.35 -3.59 -5.18
C VAL A 65 27.46 -3.81 -4.15
N GLY A 66 27.27 -4.76 -3.24
CA GLY A 66 28.26 -5.06 -2.21
C GLY A 66 29.60 -5.58 -2.72
N ARG A 67 29.61 -6.22 -3.90
CA ARG A 67 30.85 -6.64 -4.57
C ARG A 67 31.67 -5.46 -5.11
N LEU A 68 31.08 -4.26 -5.25
CA LEU A 68 31.77 -3.06 -5.72
C LEU A 68 32.61 -2.38 -4.62
N GLY A 69 32.45 -2.79 -3.36
CA GLY A 69 33.25 -2.33 -2.23
C GLY A 69 32.46 -1.64 -1.13
N LYS A 70 33.17 -1.29 -0.05
CA LYS A 70 32.56 -0.76 1.19
C LYS A 70 31.87 0.59 0.98
N HIS A 71 32.44 1.47 0.17
CA HIS A 71 31.86 2.78 -0.13
C HIS A 71 30.52 2.64 -0.86
N SER A 72 30.40 1.71 -1.82
CA SER A 72 29.15 1.46 -2.56
C SER A 72 28.01 0.98 -1.67
N ILE A 73 28.27 0.04 -0.74
CA ILE A 73 27.27 -0.41 0.25
C ILE A 73 26.84 0.74 1.16
N ALA A 74 27.80 1.51 1.67
CA ALA A 74 27.50 2.66 2.52
C ALA A 74 26.63 3.68 1.79
N SER A 75 26.88 3.89 0.49
CA SER A 75 26.11 4.83 -0.33
C SER A 75 24.66 4.39 -0.55
N ILE A 76 24.42 3.14 -0.94
CA ILE A 76 23.06 2.64 -1.11
C ILE A 76 22.30 2.55 0.23
N GLY A 77 22.99 2.38 1.35
CA GLY A 77 22.40 2.41 2.68
C GLY A 77 21.83 3.80 3.02
N ILE A 78 22.68 4.83 2.93
CA ILE A 78 22.27 6.21 3.24
C ILE A 78 21.24 6.73 2.23
N GLY A 79 21.53 6.58 0.93
CA GLY A 79 20.60 6.98 -0.12
C GLY A 79 19.29 6.19 -0.08
N GLY A 80 19.36 4.90 0.30
CA GLY A 80 18.20 4.05 0.48
C GLY A 80 17.27 4.52 1.58
N ILE A 81 17.80 4.91 2.75
CA ILE A 81 17.00 5.45 3.87
C ILE A 81 16.34 6.78 3.47
N ALA A 82 17.08 7.66 2.78
CA ALA A 82 16.53 8.92 2.27
C ALA A 82 15.36 8.68 1.30
N HIS A 83 15.53 7.77 0.35
CA HIS A 83 14.47 7.40 -0.59
C HIS A 83 13.30 6.69 0.11
N PHE A 84 13.57 5.83 1.09
CA PHE A 84 12.55 5.11 1.85
C PHE A 84 11.62 6.07 2.60
N THR A 85 12.14 7.17 3.13
CA THR A 85 11.32 8.22 3.78
C THR A 85 10.26 8.77 2.82
N VAL A 86 10.63 9.01 1.55
CA VAL A 86 9.69 9.49 0.53
C VAL A 86 8.72 8.39 0.12
N LEU A 87 9.19 7.15 -0.04
CA LEU A 87 8.32 6.00 -0.30
C LEU A 87 7.30 5.79 0.81
N ALA A 88 7.67 5.90 2.08
CA ALA A 88 6.77 5.77 3.21
C ALA A 88 5.63 6.79 3.16
N PHE A 89 5.93 8.03 2.74
CA PHE A 89 4.92 9.06 2.54
C PHE A 89 3.95 8.68 1.41
N LEU A 90 4.48 8.18 0.28
CA LEU A 90 3.66 7.71 -0.85
C LEU A 90 2.78 6.51 -0.49
N MET A 91 3.29 5.58 0.30
CA MET A 91 2.52 4.45 0.83
C MET A 91 1.31 4.93 1.64
N GLY A 92 1.47 5.99 2.44
CA GLY A 92 0.37 6.61 3.18
C GLY A 92 -0.74 7.15 2.26
N PHE A 93 -0.37 7.80 1.15
CA PHE A 93 -1.34 8.26 0.14
C PHE A 93 -2.06 7.10 -0.53
N SER A 94 -1.31 6.08 -0.97
CA SER A 94 -1.90 4.90 -1.60
C SER A 94 -2.87 4.19 -0.67
N MET A 95 -2.52 4.01 0.60
CA MET A 95 -3.40 3.42 1.60
C MET A 95 -4.68 4.25 1.81
N GLY A 96 -4.56 5.59 1.82
CA GLY A 96 -5.72 6.49 1.89
C GLY A 96 -6.69 6.31 0.73
N ILE A 97 -6.17 6.18 -0.49
CA ILE A 97 -6.98 5.93 -1.70
C ILE A 97 -7.66 4.56 -1.61
N GLN A 98 -6.93 3.52 -1.21
CA GLN A 98 -7.48 2.17 -1.03
C GLN A 98 -8.66 2.16 -0.03
N VAL A 99 -8.56 2.88 1.09
CA VAL A 99 -9.65 3.00 2.08
C VAL A 99 -10.91 3.64 1.47
N ILE A 100 -10.73 4.71 0.67
CA ILE A 100 -11.86 5.38 0.01
C ILE A 100 -12.52 4.44 -1.01
N VAL A 101 -11.72 3.74 -1.82
CA VAL A 101 -12.23 2.77 -2.80
C VAL A 101 -12.96 1.63 -2.11
N ALA A 102 -12.38 1.03 -1.07
CA ALA A 102 -13.01 -0.06 -0.32
C ALA A 102 -14.36 0.35 0.28
N ARG A 103 -14.48 1.59 0.78
CA ARG A 103 -15.75 2.13 1.26
C ARG A 103 -16.79 2.27 0.15
N ARG A 104 -16.41 2.83 -1.01
CA ARG A 104 -17.32 3.00 -2.17
C ARG A 104 -17.75 1.66 -2.77
N PHE A 105 -16.84 0.70 -2.80
CA PHE A 105 -17.14 -0.68 -3.17
C PHE A 105 -18.19 -1.30 -2.22
N GLY A 106 -18.03 -1.12 -0.91
CA GLY A 106 -19.04 -1.54 0.08
C GLY A 106 -20.40 -0.85 -0.08
N GLU A 107 -20.44 0.38 -0.59
CA GLU A 107 -21.66 1.13 -0.91
C GLU A 107 -22.32 0.71 -2.24
N LYS A 108 -21.75 -0.25 -2.99
CA LYS A 108 -22.19 -0.69 -4.33
C LYS A 108 -22.31 0.44 -5.35
N ASN A 109 -21.46 1.47 -5.22
CA ASN A 109 -21.46 2.62 -6.11
C ASN A 109 -20.25 2.59 -7.05
N ASP A 110 -20.28 1.65 -7.98
CA ASP A 110 -19.17 1.37 -8.90
C ASP A 110 -18.84 2.56 -9.82
N SER A 111 -19.83 3.42 -10.08
CA SER A 111 -19.66 4.63 -10.90
C SER A 111 -18.70 5.65 -10.27
N GLU A 112 -18.65 5.70 -8.95
CA GLU A 112 -17.75 6.61 -8.22
C GLU A 112 -16.34 6.01 -8.07
N ILE A 113 -16.20 4.68 -8.11
CA ILE A 113 -14.89 4.00 -8.07
C ILE A 113 -14.04 4.39 -9.28
N GLY A 114 -14.64 4.43 -10.48
CA GLY A 114 -13.95 4.86 -11.70
C GLY A 114 -13.45 6.31 -11.62
N LYS A 115 -14.23 7.22 -11.04
CA LYS A 115 -13.83 8.63 -10.83
C LYS A 115 -12.65 8.73 -9.87
N ILE A 116 -12.69 7.97 -8.77
CA ILE A 116 -11.58 7.91 -7.81
C ILE A 116 -10.31 7.39 -8.48
N GLY A 117 -10.40 6.35 -9.32
CA GLY A 117 -9.27 5.83 -10.07
C GLY A 117 -8.64 6.87 -11.01
N VAL A 118 -9.44 7.66 -11.71
CA VAL A 118 -8.95 8.75 -12.55
C VAL A 118 -8.27 9.84 -11.71
N THR A 119 -8.89 10.26 -10.60
CA THR A 119 -8.29 11.24 -9.68
C THR A 119 -6.99 10.73 -9.08
N ALA A 120 -6.92 9.45 -8.72
CA ALA A 120 -5.73 8.78 -8.22
C ALA A 120 -4.61 8.77 -9.25
N LEU A 121 -4.92 8.51 -10.53
CA LEU A 121 -3.96 8.59 -11.62
C LEU A 121 -3.43 10.02 -11.82
N TYR A 122 -4.31 11.02 -11.77
CA TYR A 122 -3.90 12.43 -11.81
C TYR A 122 -2.98 12.78 -10.63
N LEU A 123 -3.27 12.26 -9.43
CA LEU A 123 -2.42 12.43 -8.26
C LEU A 123 -1.03 11.82 -8.50
N VAL A 124 -0.95 10.61 -9.06
CA VAL A 124 0.33 9.97 -9.38
C VAL A 124 1.13 10.78 -10.40
N ILE A 125 0.49 11.25 -11.46
CA ILE A 125 1.18 12.03 -12.50
C ILE A 125 1.68 13.36 -11.93
N VAL A 126 0.81 14.12 -11.25
CA VAL A 126 1.17 15.46 -10.76
C VAL A 126 2.10 15.36 -9.55
N PHE A 127 1.65 14.69 -8.49
CA PHE A 127 2.39 14.61 -7.24
C PHE A 127 3.64 13.73 -7.36
N GLY A 128 3.55 12.61 -8.10
CA GLY A 128 4.70 11.76 -8.40
C GLY A 128 5.74 12.48 -9.24
N SER A 129 5.35 13.28 -10.25
CA SER A 129 6.33 14.10 -11.01
C SER A 129 6.99 15.16 -10.16
N ILE A 130 6.22 15.85 -9.29
CA ILE A 130 6.77 16.87 -8.38
C ILE A 130 7.81 16.24 -7.43
N LEU A 131 7.48 15.11 -6.81
CA LEU A 131 8.42 14.42 -5.92
C LEU A 131 9.61 13.83 -6.68
N SER A 132 9.40 13.35 -7.90
CA SER A 132 10.44 12.77 -8.73
C SER A 132 11.46 13.82 -9.18
N ILE A 133 10.99 14.90 -9.79
CA ILE A 133 11.85 15.99 -10.28
C ILE A 133 12.44 16.77 -9.11
N GLY A 134 11.62 17.12 -8.11
CA GLY A 134 12.06 17.86 -6.94
C GLY A 134 13.04 17.06 -6.06
N GLY A 135 12.80 15.76 -5.89
CA GLY A 135 13.74 14.89 -5.18
C GLY A 135 15.07 14.76 -5.91
N ALA A 136 15.03 14.62 -7.24
CA ALA A 136 16.24 14.54 -8.06
C ALA A 136 17.11 15.80 -7.92
N THR A 137 16.53 17.00 -7.96
CA THR A 137 17.31 18.26 -7.80
C THR A 137 17.85 18.48 -6.39
N ILE A 138 17.18 17.94 -5.36
CA ILE A 138 17.59 18.07 -3.95
C ILE A 138 18.61 16.98 -3.55
N SER A 139 18.78 15.93 -4.35
CA SER A 139 19.59 14.75 -4.03
C SER A 139 21.01 15.10 -3.56
N GLU A 140 21.71 15.97 -4.29
CA GLU A 140 23.08 16.36 -3.96
C GLU A 140 23.14 17.15 -2.65
N TRP A 141 22.24 18.13 -2.48
CA TRP A 141 22.15 18.92 -1.25
C TRP A 141 21.86 18.03 -0.03
N LEU A 142 20.95 17.07 -0.17
CA LEU A 142 20.59 16.15 0.90
C LEU A 142 21.76 15.24 1.28
N MET A 143 22.49 14.70 0.30
CA MET A 143 23.65 13.85 0.58
C MET A 143 24.82 14.62 1.21
N ASN A 144 25.00 15.89 0.83
CA ASN A 144 25.99 16.77 1.46
C ASN A 144 25.71 17.00 2.95
N LEU A 145 24.44 17.00 3.34
CA LEU A 145 24.03 17.15 4.73
C LEU A 145 24.23 15.85 5.54
N LEU A 146 23.99 14.69 4.93
CA LEU A 146 23.98 13.40 5.64
C LEU A 146 25.36 12.75 5.82
N ASN A 147 26.35 13.05 4.96
CA ASN A 147 27.67 12.44 5.08
C ASN A 147 28.80 13.40 4.67
N LYS A 148 29.94 13.29 5.37
CA LYS A 148 31.14 14.10 5.15
C LYS A 148 32.19 13.40 4.26
N ASP A 149 32.08 12.08 4.06
CA ASP A 149 32.96 11.36 3.14
C ASP A 149 32.60 11.70 1.69
N GLU A 150 33.57 12.23 0.94
CA GLU A 150 33.37 12.71 -0.43
C GLU A 150 32.96 11.60 -1.40
N ILE A 151 33.56 10.41 -1.28
CA ILE A 151 33.30 9.29 -2.19
C ILE A 151 31.88 8.77 -1.94
N VAL A 152 31.53 8.57 -0.67
CA VAL A 152 30.20 8.08 -0.30
C VAL A 152 29.13 9.10 -0.70
N ARG A 153 29.35 10.39 -0.46
CA ARG A 153 28.46 11.49 -0.85
C ARG A 153 28.17 11.50 -2.34
N ARG A 154 29.20 11.41 -3.19
CA ARG A 154 29.05 11.40 -4.65
C ARG A 154 28.22 10.20 -5.11
N LEU A 155 28.60 9.00 -4.69
CA LEU A 155 27.92 7.76 -5.07
C LEU A 155 26.47 7.71 -4.55
N SER A 156 26.21 8.21 -3.33
CA SER A 156 24.85 8.29 -2.78
C SER A 156 23.99 9.29 -3.54
N SER A 157 24.56 10.42 -3.97
CA SER A 157 23.85 11.46 -4.72
C SER A 157 23.41 10.92 -6.08
N GLU A 158 24.32 10.27 -6.80
CA GLU A 158 24.01 9.59 -8.07
C GLU A 158 22.94 8.52 -7.88
N TYR A 159 23.10 7.64 -6.90
CA TYR A 159 22.12 6.60 -6.59
C TYR A 159 20.74 7.20 -6.29
N LEU A 160 20.69 8.23 -5.43
CA LEU A 160 19.45 8.85 -4.99
C LEU A 160 18.77 9.62 -6.12
N TYR A 161 19.53 10.29 -6.98
CA TYR A 161 19.03 10.97 -8.17
C TYR A 161 18.27 10.01 -9.09
N PHE A 162 18.88 8.87 -9.44
CA PHE A 162 18.24 7.85 -10.27
C PHE A 162 17.03 7.20 -9.58
N ARG A 163 17.10 7.00 -8.26
CA ARG A 163 15.96 6.51 -7.48
C ARG A 163 14.80 7.51 -7.51
N PHE A 164 15.09 8.80 -7.41
CA PHE A 164 14.07 9.84 -7.45
C PHE A 164 13.38 9.94 -8.81
N LEU A 165 14.12 9.83 -9.92
CA LEU A 165 13.53 9.74 -11.26
C LEU A 165 12.56 8.55 -11.40
N GLY A 166 12.86 7.42 -10.75
CA GLY A 166 11.97 6.24 -10.71
C GLY A 166 10.74 6.38 -9.81
N THR A 167 10.67 7.40 -8.96
CA THR A 167 9.61 7.53 -7.93
C THR A 167 8.20 7.57 -8.51
N ILE A 168 8.02 8.20 -9.68
CA ILE A 168 6.71 8.25 -10.34
C ILE A 168 6.18 6.84 -10.68
N PHE A 169 7.05 5.97 -11.17
CA PHE A 169 6.71 4.58 -11.47
C PHE A 169 6.49 3.77 -10.19
N SER A 170 7.31 3.98 -9.16
CA SER A 170 7.11 3.37 -7.85
C SER A 170 5.77 3.78 -7.23
N PHE A 171 5.35 5.03 -7.39
CA PHE A 171 4.06 5.51 -6.87
C PHE A 171 2.88 4.88 -7.62
N TYR A 172 2.99 4.77 -8.95
CA TYR A 172 2.02 4.03 -9.75
C TYR A 172 1.90 2.57 -9.30
N TYR A 173 3.03 1.88 -9.10
CA TYR A 173 3.06 0.50 -8.60
C TYR A 173 2.37 0.37 -7.23
N LEU A 174 2.64 1.29 -6.30
CA LEU A 174 1.99 1.33 -4.99
C LEU A 174 0.48 1.56 -5.07
N LEU A 175 0.00 2.25 -6.10
CA LEU A 175 -1.42 2.49 -6.32
C LEU A 175 -2.14 1.28 -6.90
N GLN A 176 -1.41 0.45 -7.65
CA GLN A 176 -1.93 -0.75 -8.31
C GLN A 176 -2.13 -1.94 -7.35
N GLU A 177 -1.61 -1.86 -6.12
CA GLU A 177 -1.90 -2.88 -5.09
C GLU A 177 -3.42 -3.16 -5.03
N PRO A 178 -3.80 -4.44 -4.92
CA PRO A 178 -5.11 -4.92 -5.32
C PRO A 178 -6.21 -4.16 -4.58
N LEU A 179 -6.87 -3.27 -5.31
CA LEU A 179 -8.19 -2.79 -4.94
C LEU A 179 -9.08 -4.03 -4.86
N PRO A 180 -9.79 -4.27 -3.74
CA PRO A 180 -10.70 -5.41 -3.64
C PRO A 180 -11.77 -5.24 -4.72
N MET A 181 -11.65 -5.98 -5.81
CA MET A 181 -12.54 -5.94 -6.98
C MET A 181 -13.15 -7.33 -7.23
N ASP A 182 -13.12 -8.19 -6.22
CA ASP A 182 -13.59 -9.58 -6.23
C ASP A 182 -14.92 -9.72 -5.48
#